data_AF-A0A0Q6ZRC7-F1
#
_entry.id   AF-A0A0Q6ZRC7-F1
#
_cell.length_a   1.000
_cell.length_b   1.000
_cell.length_c   1.000
_cell.angle_alpha   90.00
_cell.angle_beta   90.00
_cell.angle_gamma   90.00
#
_symmetry.space_group_name_H-M   'P 1'
#
loop_
_entity.id
_entity.type
_entity.pdbx_description
1 polymer ?
#
loop_
_entity_poly.entity_id
_entity_poly.type
_entity_poly.pdbx_seq_one_letter_code
_entity_poly.pdbx_strand_id
1 'polypeptide(L)' 'MTELRETVWIEDCTLANLIWRKLGKQPDGFIEKVINRNPGLSVDQYIPVGTEIIFPVSEIAETSATADVVRLWD' A
#
# COMPACT_ATOMS: atom_id res chain seq x y z
N MET A 1 -14.42 4.76 -10.36
CA MET A 1 -13.48 4.88 -9.22
C MET A 1 -13.50 3.52 -8.54
N THR A 2 -12.46 2.71 -8.75
CA THR A 2 -12.48 1.30 -8.35
C THR A 2 -11.75 1.17 -7.02
N GLU A 3 -12.52 1.10 -5.93
CA GLU A 3 -12.02 0.88 -4.58
C GLU A 3 -12.08 -0.62 -4.29
N LEU A 4 -10.97 -1.21 -3.85
CA LEU A 4 -10.97 -2.59 -3.36
C LEU A 4 -11.13 -2.56 -1.85
N ARG A 5 -12.09 -3.34 -1.34
CA ARG A 5 -12.28 -3.56 0.09
C ARG A 5 -11.78 -4.93 0.44
N GLU A 6 -11.04 -5.02 1.52
CA GLU A 6 -10.56 -6.28 2.03
C GLU A 6 -10.59 -6.33 3.54
N THR A 7 -11.03 -7.47 4.04
CA THR A 7 -10.94 -7.81 5.45
C THR A 7 -9.57 -8.42 5.74
N VAL A 8 -8.92 -7.97 6.81
CA VAL A 8 -7.69 -8.58 7.30
C VAL A 8 -8.01 -9.92 7.94
N TRP A 9 -7.47 -11.01 7.40
CA TRP A 9 -7.67 -12.38 7.91
C TRP A 9 -6.50 -12.90 8.74
N ILE A 10 -5.45 -12.11 8.93
CA ILE A 10 -4.15 -12.58 9.43
C ILE A 10 -3.69 -11.69 10.58
N GLU A 11 -3.25 -12.31 11.67
CA GLU A 11 -2.70 -11.63 12.85
C GLU A 11 -1.30 -11.08 12.58
N ASP A 12 -0.85 -10.12 13.40
CA ASP A 12 0.46 -9.47 13.32
C ASP A 12 0.81 -8.88 11.94
N CYS A 13 -0.20 -8.38 11.23
CA CYS A 13 -0.02 -7.77 9.92
C CYS A 13 -0.01 -6.24 10.01
N THR A 14 1.01 -5.60 9.45
CA THR A 14 1.08 -4.14 9.30
C THR A 14 0.48 -3.70 7.97
N LEU A 15 0.16 -2.41 7.85
CA LEU A 15 -0.39 -1.85 6.61
C LEU A 15 0.56 -2.05 5.43
N ALA A 16 1.87 -1.86 5.63
CA ALA A 16 2.89 -2.09 4.61
C ALA A 16 2.91 -3.55 4.13
N ASN A 17 2.81 -4.51 5.05
CA ASN A 17 2.75 -5.93 4.70
C ASN A 17 1.49 -6.29 3.89
N LEU A 18 0.33 -5.74 4.25
CA LEU A 18 -0.91 -5.95 3.48
C LEU A 18 -0.82 -5.34 2.08
N ILE A 19 -0.31 -4.12 1.97
CA ILE A 19 -0.09 -3.45 0.70
C ILE A 19 0.84 -4.28 -0.20
N TRP A 20 1.97 -4.74 0.34
CA TRP A 20 2.92 -5.57 -0.40
C TRP A 20 2.30 -6.88 -0.87
N ARG A 21 1.56 -7.57 0.00
CA ARG A 21 0.88 -8.83 -0.35
C ARG A 21 -0.20 -8.65 -1.40
N LYS A 22 -0.84 -7.48 -1.47
CA LYS A 22 -1.91 -7.20 -2.42
C LYS A 22 -1.43 -6.72 -3.76
N LEU A 23 -0.49 -5.78 -3.77
CA LEU A 23 -0.04 -5.11 -4.97
C LEU A 23 1.25 -5.73 -5.54
N GLY A 24 1.97 -6.53 -4.76
CA GLY A 24 3.30 -7.05 -5.11
C GLY A 24 4.39 -5.97 -5.21
N LYS A 25 4.02 -4.71 -4.98
CA LYS A 25 4.86 -3.52 -5.00
C LYS A 25 4.30 -2.53 -3.99
N GLN A 26 5.17 -1.69 -3.43
CA GLN A 26 4.77 -0.58 -2.57
C GLN A 26 5.06 0.73 -3.30
N PRO A 27 4.05 1.33 -3.98
CA PRO A 27 4.23 2.63 -4.61
C PRO A 27 4.50 3.70 -3.55
N ASP A 28 5.39 4.65 -3.86
CA ASP A 28 5.70 5.75 -2.95
C ASP A 28 4.45 6.58 -2.62
N GLY A 29 4.26 6.89 -1.34
CA GLY A 29 3.09 7.62 -0.84
C GLY A 29 1.78 6.84 -0.82
N PHE A 30 1.76 5.56 -1.22
CA PHE A 30 0.52 4.77 -1.22
C PHE A 30 -0.02 4.49 0.19
N ILE A 31 0.88 4.31 1.17
CA ILE A 31 0.49 4.13 2.58
C ILE A 31 -0.33 5.32 3.08
N GLU A 32 0.12 6.55 2.82
CA GLU A 32 -0.57 7.77 3.25
C GLU A 32 -1.95 7.89 2.62
N LYS A 33 -2.08 7.51 1.33
CA LYS A 33 -3.37 7.47 0.64
C LYS A 33 -4.34 6.48 1.29
N VAL A 34 -3.85 5.29 1.65
CA VAL A 34 -4.67 4.29 2.36
C VAL A 34 -5.09 4.81 3.73
N ILE A 35 -4.21 5.46 4.48
CA ILE A 35 -4.53 6.04 5.79
C ILE A 35 -5.57 7.16 5.66
N ASN A 36 -5.42 8.05 4.68
CA ASN A 36 -6.39 9.13 4.42
C ASN A 36 -7.80 8.59 4.11
N ARG A 37 -7.90 7.40 3.51
CA ARG A 37 -9.19 6.75 3.23
C ARG A 37 -9.72 5.90 4.39
N ASN A 38 -8.89 5.55 5.37
CA ASN A 38 -9.23 4.71 6.50
C ASN A 38 -8.85 5.44 7.80
N PRO A 39 -9.65 6.44 8.23
CA PRO A 39 -9.39 7.18 9.45
C PRO A 39 -9.43 6.22 10.65
N GLY A 40 -8.28 6.06 11.33
CA GLY A 40 -8.11 5.12 12.44
C GLY A 40 -7.03 4.06 12.20
N LEU A 41 -6.51 3.92 10.97
CA LEU A 41 -5.31 3.13 10.71
C LEU A 41 -4.05 3.98 10.93
N SER A 42 -3.04 3.40 11.57
CA SER A 42 -1.72 4.00 11.77
C SER A 42 -0.65 3.21 11.01
N VAL A 43 0.42 3.88 10.58
CA VAL A 43 1.50 3.30 9.76
C VAL A 43 2.23 2.18 10.51
N ASP A 44 2.50 2.40 11.80
CA ASP A 44 3.36 1.53 12.62
C ASP A 44 2.55 0.54 13.49
N GLN A 45 1.24 0.50 13.31
CA GLN A 45 0.36 -0.33 14.14
C GLN A 45 0.02 -1.65 13.45
N TYR A 46 0.00 -2.73 14.24
CA TYR A 46 -0.57 -4.00 13.83
C TYR A 46 -2.08 -3.86 13.64
N ILE A 47 -2.57 -4.30 12.49
CA ILE A 47 -3.97 -4.19 12.14
C ILE A 47 -4.70 -5.41 12.71
N PRO A 48 -5.75 -5.23 13.53
CA PRO A 48 -6.46 -6.34 14.11
C PRO A 48 -7.22 -7.13 13.02
N VAL A 49 -7.28 -8.44 13.19
CA VAL A 49 -8.06 -9.33 12.32
C VAL A 49 -9.52 -8.92 12.33
N GLY A 50 -10.15 -9.00 11.15
CA GLY A 50 -11.53 -8.55 10.93
C GLY A 50 -11.64 -7.07 10.58
N THR A 51 -10.54 -6.30 10.58
CA THR A 51 -10.54 -4.91 10.11
C THR A 51 -10.77 -4.86 8.61
N GLU A 52 -11.75 -4.06 8.16
CA GLU A 52 -11.99 -3.78 6.75
C GLU A 52 -11.14 -2.58 6.31
N ILE A 53 -10.31 -2.78 5.29
CA ILE A 53 -9.44 -1.74 4.74
C ILE A 53 -9.88 -1.43 3.32
N ILE A 54 -9.99 -0.13 3.03
CA ILE A 54 -10.28 0.40 1.70
C ILE A 54 -8.95 0.72 1.02
N PHE A 55 -8.64 -0.01 -0.05
CA PHE A 55 -7.48 0.24 -0.90
C PHE A 55 -7.89 1.10 -2.12
N PRO A 56 -7.34 2.32 -2.27
CA PRO A 56 -7.60 3.18 -3.41
C PRO A 56 -6.74 2.76 -4.62
N VAL A 57 -7.06 1.59 -5.18
CA VAL A 57 -6.30 0.95 -6.29
C VAL A 57 -6.23 1.82 -7.53
N SER A 58 -7.27 2.63 -7.80
CA SER A 58 -7.29 3.58 -8.92
C SER A 58 -6.27 4.72 -8.77
N GLU A 59 -5.70 4.93 -7.59
CA GLU A 59 -4.69 5.96 -7.30
C GLU A 59 -3.27 5.40 -7.26
N ILE A 60 -3.09 4.11 -7.59
CA ILE A 60 -1.79 3.55 -7.93
C ILE A 60 -1.43 4.15 -9.28
N ALA A 61 -0.91 5.38 -9.24
CA ALA A 61 -0.10 5.87 -10.33
C ALA A 61 0.99 4.82 -10.51
N GLU A 62 1.06 4.21 -11.69
CA GLU A 62 2.26 3.52 -12.10
C GLU A 62 3.35 4.58 -12.06
N THR A 63 4.08 4.65 -10.95
CA THR A 63 5.39 5.29 -10.91
C THR A 63 6.24 4.46 -11.86
N SER A 64 6.09 4.73 -13.15
CA SER A 64 7.10 4.55 -14.16
C SER A 64 8.19 5.54 -13.79
N ALA A 65 8.89 5.26 -12.68
CA ALA A 65 10.17 5.86 -12.46
C ALA A 65 11.01 5.32 -13.62
N THR A 66 11.20 6.17 -14.62
CA THR A 66 12.37 6.11 -15.48
C THR A 66 13.56 6.02 -14.54
N ALA A 67 13.97 4.79 -14.22
CA ALA A 67 15.20 4.55 -13.49
C ALA A 67 16.29 5.20 -14.34
N ASP A 68 16.91 6.26 -13.82
CA ASP A 68 18.02 6.91 -14.48
C ASP A 68 19.17 5.91 -14.52
N VAL A 69 19.35 5.22 -15.65
CA VAL A 69 20.40 4.23 -15.83
C VAL A 69 21.71 5.00 -16.00
N VAL A 70 22.37 5.29 -14.88
CA VAL A 70 23.73 5.84 -14.89
C VAL A 70 24.70 4.71 -15.25
N ARG A 71 25.26 4.75 -16.47
CA ARG A 71 26.39 3.88 -16.85
C ARG A 71 27.66 4.44 -16.23
N LEU A 72 28.24 3.70 -15.29
CA LEU A 72 29.41 4.11 -14.52
C LEU A 72 30.76 3.87 -15.21
N TRP A 73 30.79 3.22 -16.38
CA TRP A 73 32.03 2.86 -17.07
C TRP A 73 31.87 2.92 -18.60
N ASP A 74 32.92 3.39 -19.26
CA ASP A 74 33.23 3.30 -20.72
C ASP A 74 34.50 2.43 -20.85
#